data_AF-A0A3A9CAW6-F1
#
_entry.id   AF-A0A3A9CAW6-F1
#
_cell.length_a   1.000
_cell.length_b   1.000
_cell.length_c   1.000
_cell.angle_alpha   90.00
_cell.angle_beta   90.00
_cell.angle_gamma   90.00
#
_symmetry.space_group_name_H-M   'P 1'
#
loop_
_entity.id
_entity.type
_entity.pdbx_description
1 polymer ?
#
loop_
_entity_poly.entity_id
_entity_poly.type
_entity_poly.pdbx_seq_one_letter_code
_entity_poly.pdbx_strand_id
1 'polypeptide(L)'
;MTGLYVLIPLFLLGFVVVHAAKMIRLYLVLMERRIVFRRFVLLYLKTTFVNLIVPFKLGEVFRIYCISRETDKFQIGILSVLIDRFFDTAALLLFLLPVQIFVTGHISGVAVVLLAAVLFLLLLYLEFQPVYMYLNRYIILNKKSNRSMMVLKGLEFAWNWYEDARELVTGRSPLIFFFSCAGWLLELGVLKIFSRVIGENFGIIGFTDYIETIFLAGSSWLLEMYTAVGAVILGACVVLGYIPYLGAKVRRTK
;
A
#
# COMPACT_ATOMS: atom_id res chain seq x y z
N MET A 1 -14.77 34.81 -2.57
CA MET A 1 -15.79 33.78 -2.26
C MET A 1 -16.09 32.82 -3.42
N THR A 2 -15.95 33.22 -4.70
CA THR A 2 -16.20 32.37 -5.88
C THR A 2 -15.23 31.19 -6.05
N GLY A 3 -13.99 31.29 -5.60
CA GLY A 3 -12.99 30.21 -5.73
C GLY A 3 -13.26 28.98 -4.87
N LEU A 4 -13.81 29.16 -3.65
CA LEU A 4 -14.02 28.04 -2.71
C LEU A 4 -15.09 27.05 -3.18
N TYR A 5 -16.15 27.54 -3.84
CA TYR A 5 -17.22 26.71 -4.40
C TYR A 5 -16.75 25.74 -5.48
N VAL A 6 -15.65 26.05 -6.17
CA VAL A 6 -15.06 25.17 -7.19
C VAL A 6 -14.03 24.23 -6.58
N LEU A 7 -13.27 24.70 -5.59
CA LEU A 7 -12.21 23.91 -4.95
C LEU A 7 -12.76 22.73 -4.14
N ILE A 8 -13.92 22.89 -3.47
CA ILE A 8 -14.51 21.80 -2.66
C ILE A 8 -14.96 20.62 -3.53
N PRO A 9 -15.77 20.78 -4.60
CA PRO A 9 -16.12 19.67 -5.50
C PRO A 9 -14.89 19.06 -6.17
N LEU A 10 -13.91 19.87 -6.55
CA LEU A 10 -12.66 19.39 -7.14
C LEU A 10 -11.85 18.54 -6.16
N PHE A 11 -11.78 18.94 -4.89
CA PHE A 11 -11.19 18.15 -3.82
C PHE A 11 -11.90 16.81 -3.64
N LEU A 12 -13.24 16.82 -3.55
CA LEU A 12 -14.02 15.58 -3.39
C LEU A 12 -13.82 14.62 -4.57
N LEU A 13 -13.88 15.14 -5.80
CA LEU A 13 -13.62 14.37 -7.00
C LEU A 13 -12.19 13.81 -7.00
N GLY A 14 -11.20 14.66 -6.73
CA GLY A 14 -9.80 14.25 -6.66
C GLY A 14 -9.56 13.18 -5.58
N PHE A 15 -10.14 13.34 -4.40
CA PHE A 15 -10.07 12.35 -3.32
C PHE A 15 -10.60 10.98 -3.76
N VAL A 16 -11.75 10.95 -4.44
CA VAL A 16 -12.30 9.70 -5.00
C VAL A 16 -11.34 9.09 -6.03
N VAL A 17 -10.76 9.91 -6.92
CA VAL A 17 -9.84 9.42 -7.96
C VAL A 17 -8.53 8.89 -7.35
N VAL A 18 -7.99 9.54 -6.32
CA VAL A 18 -6.82 9.05 -5.54
C VAL A 18 -7.12 7.67 -4.95
N HIS A 19 -8.26 7.54 -4.27
CA HIS A 19 -8.64 6.26 -3.68
C HIS A 19 -8.95 5.20 -4.73
N ALA A 20 -9.52 5.56 -5.88
CA ALA A 20 -9.71 4.65 -7.00
C ALA A 20 -8.37 4.13 -7.53
N ALA A 21 -7.35 4.99 -7.70
CA ALA A 21 -6.02 4.58 -8.14
C ALA A 21 -5.36 3.62 -7.13
N LYS A 22 -5.40 3.96 -5.83
CA LYS A 22 -4.90 3.10 -4.75
C LYS A 22 -5.65 1.75 -4.68
N MET A 23 -6.96 1.76 -4.90
CA MET A 23 -7.79 0.56 -4.94
C MET A 23 -7.46 -0.32 -6.15
N ILE A 24 -7.35 0.25 -7.35
CA ILE A 24 -6.99 -0.47 -8.57
C ILE A 24 -5.61 -1.11 -8.41
N ARG A 25 -4.64 -0.40 -7.83
CA ARG A 25 -3.33 -0.96 -7.52
C ARG A 25 -3.42 -2.23 -6.68
N LEU A 26 -4.14 -2.17 -5.55
CA LEU A 26 -4.32 -3.33 -4.68
C LEU A 26 -5.09 -4.45 -5.39
N TYR A 27 -6.03 -4.11 -6.28
CA TYR A 27 -6.76 -5.09 -7.09
C TYR A 27 -5.85 -5.83 -8.05
N LEU A 28 -4.90 -5.12 -8.68
CA LEU A 28 -3.90 -5.72 -9.57
C LEU A 28 -3.01 -6.72 -8.81
N VAL A 29 -2.60 -6.40 -7.58
CA VAL A 29 -1.84 -7.33 -6.72
C VAL A 29 -2.64 -8.60 -6.46
N LEU A 30 -3.94 -8.50 -6.18
CA LEU A 30 -4.80 -9.64 -5.82
C LEU A 30 -5.56 -10.27 -7.00
N MET A 31 -5.26 -9.87 -8.24
CA MET A 31 -6.07 -10.23 -9.41
C MET A 31 -6.14 -11.76 -9.65
N GLU A 32 -5.05 -12.49 -9.43
CA GLU A 32 -5.01 -13.96 -9.54
C GLU A 32 -5.95 -14.67 -8.58
N ARG A 33 -6.27 -14.05 -7.44
CA ARG A 33 -7.13 -14.66 -6.42
C ARG A 33 -8.62 -14.55 -6.75
N ARG A 34 -8.98 -14.00 -7.92
CA ARG A 34 -10.35 -13.95 -8.49
C ARG A 34 -11.43 -13.47 -7.50
N ILE A 35 -11.07 -12.53 -6.63
CA ILE A 35 -12.02 -11.92 -5.70
C ILE A 35 -13.06 -11.14 -6.52
N VAL A 36 -14.35 -11.40 -6.29
CA VAL A 36 -15.44 -10.68 -6.97
C VAL A 36 -15.27 -9.18 -6.71
N PHE A 37 -15.24 -8.37 -7.77
CA PHE A 37 -14.93 -6.94 -7.70
C PHE A 37 -15.74 -6.19 -6.62
N ARG A 38 -17.04 -6.46 -6.48
CA ARG A 38 -17.88 -5.84 -5.43
C ARG A 38 -17.39 -6.16 -4.00
N ARG A 39 -17.00 -7.41 -3.73
CA ARG A 39 -16.43 -7.81 -2.44
C ARG A 39 -15.08 -7.13 -2.22
N PHE A 40 -14.27 -7.04 -3.27
CA PHE A 40 -13.00 -6.35 -3.23
C PHE A 40 -13.15 -4.86 -2.89
N VAL A 41 -14.12 -4.15 -3.49
CA VAL A 41 -14.39 -2.74 -3.16
C VAL A 41 -14.75 -2.58 -1.68
N LEU A 42 -15.62 -3.44 -1.14
CA LEU A 42 -15.98 -3.41 0.28
C LEU A 42 -14.80 -3.75 1.20
N LEU A 43 -13.96 -4.70 0.80
CA LEU A 43 -12.72 -5.04 1.48
C LEU A 43 -11.78 -3.83 1.54
N TYR A 44 -11.58 -3.15 0.41
CA TYR A 44 -10.75 -1.95 0.32
C TYR A 44 -11.27 -0.82 1.21
N LEU A 45 -12.57 -0.48 1.10
CA LEU A 45 -13.18 0.58 1.91
C LEU A 45 -13.05 0.27 3.41
N LYS A 46 -13.39 -0.96 3.82
CA LYS A 46 -13.31 -1.39 5.22
C LYS A 46 -11.88 -1.29 5.78
N THR A 47 -10.91 -1.81 5.04
CA THR A 47 -9.50 -1.81 5.51
C THR A 47 -8.88 -0.42 5.49
N THR A 48 -9.25 0.42 4.53
CA THR A 48 -8.75 1.80 4.44
C THR A 48 -9.34 2.68 5.55
N PHE A 49 -10.63 2.52 5.85
CA PHE A 49 -11.27 3.21 6.98
C PHE A 49 -10.63 2.87 8.32
N VAL A 50 -10.41 1.57 8.59
CA VAL A 50 -9.74 1.13 9.82
C VAL A 50 -8.30 1.66 9.88
N ASN A 51 -7.60 1.72 8.75
CA ASN A 51 -6.24 2.27 8.69
C ASN A 51 -6.16 3.78 8.99
N LEU A 52 -7.25 4.54 8.79
CA LEU A 52 -7.29 5.95 9.16
C LEU A 52 -7.63 6.19 10.63
N ILE A 53 -8.41 5.30 11.24
CA ILE A 53 -8.87 5.46 12.62
C ILE A 53 -7.88 4.85 13.61
N VAL A 54 -7.28 3.70 13.27
CA VAL A 54 -6.47 2.95 14.22
C VAL A 54 -5.00 3.39 14.10
N PRO A 55 -4.42 3.95 15.17
CA PRO A 55 -3.01 4.37 15.17
C PRO A 55 -2.05 3.17 15.15
N PHE A 56 -0.75 3.46 15.07
CA PHE A 56 0.35 2.48 15.16
C PHE A 56 0.38 1.40 14.06
N LYS A 57 -0.09 1.72 12.84
CA LYS A 57 -0.11 0.80 11.68
C LYS A 57 -0.90 -0.50 11.90
N LEU A 58 -1.70 -0.61 12.97
CA LEU A 58 -2.58 -1.77 13.21
C LEU A 58 -3.62 -1.95 12.09
N GLY A 59 -3.93 -0.89 11.34
CA GLY A 59 -4.72 -0.97 10.11
C GLY A 59 -4.14 -1.89 9.05
N GLU A 60 -2.81 -2.01 8.96
CA GLU A 60 -2.16 -2.93 8.03
C GLU A 60 -2.33 -4.39 8.48
N VAL A 61 -2.20 -4.66 9.78
CA VAL A 61 -2.46 -5.99 10.36
C VAL A 61 -3.92 -6.39 10.10
N PHE A 62 -4.86 -5.46 10.27
CA PHE A 62 -6.26 -5.70 9.94
C PHE A 62 -6.48 -5.99 8.45
N ARG A 63 -5.77 -5.30 7.57
CA ARG A 63 -5.80 -5.56 6.13
C ARG A 63 -5.27 -6.96 5.80
N ILE A 64 -4.13 -7.36 6.39
CA ILE A 64 -3.58 -8.71 6.26
C ILE A 64 -4.65 -9.74 6.67
N TYR A 65 -5.25 -9.59 7.85
CA TYR A 65 -6.29 -10.49 8.32
C TYR A 65 -7.47 -10.60 7.34
N CYS A 66 -7.98 -9.46 6.85
CA CYS A 66 -9.13 -9.47 5.95
C CYS A 66 -8.80 -10.09 4.59
N ILE A 67 -7.62 -9.84 4.02
CA ILE A 67 -7.18 -10.44 2.75
C ILE A 67 -6.92 -11.94 2.93
N SER A 68 -6.25 -12.34 4.01
CA SER A 68 -6.01 -13.75 4.35
C SER A 68 -7.31 -14.53 4.45
N ARG A 69 -8.34 -13.94 5.07
CA ARG A 69 -9.67 -14.55 5.18
C ARG A 69 -10.40 -14.64 3.84
N GLU A 70 -10.12 -13.72 2.92
CA GLU A 70 -10.79 -13.67 1.62
C GLU A 70 -10.12 -14.51 0.54
N THR A 71 -8.86 -14.88 0.78
CA THR A 71 -8.04 -15.71 -0.12
C THR A 71 -7.76 -17.11 0.44
N ASP A 72 -8.26 -17.41 1.64
CA ASP A 72 -8.00 -18.64 2.42
C ASP A 72 -6.50 -18.99 2.57
N LYS A 73 -5.61 -17.99 2.45
CA LYS A 73 -4.15 -18.16 2.54
C LYS A 73 -3.52 -17.00 3.30
N PHE A 74 -2.95 -17.32 4.47
CA PHE A 74 -2.32 -16.30 5.32
C PHE A 74 -1.10 -15.63 4.67
N GLN A 75 -0.30 -16.41 3.94
CA GLN A 75 0.86 -15.93 3.18
C GLN A 75 0.48 -14.81 2.23
N ILE A 76 -0.69 -14.91 1.58
CA ILE A 76 -1.15 -13.94 0.60
C ILE A 76 -1.62 -12.65 1.24
N GLY A 77 -2.22 -12.70 2.43
CA GLY A 77 -2.49 -11.49 3.20
C GLY A 77 -1.23 -10.70 3.49
N ILE A 78 -0.15 -11.37 3.93
CA ILE A 78 1.13 -10.71 4.22
C ILE A 78 1.78 -10.20 2.94
N LEU A 79 1.95 -11.07 1.95
CA LEU A 79 2.66 -10.75 0.71
C LEU A 79 1.95 -9.66 -0.08
N SER A 80 0.62 -9.64 -0.13
CA SER A 80 -0.14 -8.59 -0.82
C SER A 80 0.09 -7.20 -0.20
N VAL A 81 0.14 -7.11 1.13
CA VAL A 81 0.44 -5.84 1.82
C VAL A 81 1.91 -5.47 1.60
N LEU A 82 2.84 -6.41 1.72
CA LEU A 82 4.27 -6.15 1.50
C LEU A 82 4.55 -5.65 0.08
N ILE A 83 3.97 -6.30 -0.94
CA ILE A 83 4.09 -5.91 -2.35
C ILE A 83 3.43 -4.54 -2.59
N ASP A 84 2.23 -4.31 -2.07
CA ASP A 84 1.58 -3.00 -2.16
C ASP A 84 2.45 -1.89 -1.55
N ARG A 85 3.03 -2.13 -0.36
CA ARG A 85 3.95 -1.18 0.31
C ARG A 85 5.24 -0.96 -0.45
N PHE A 86 5.81 -2.01 -1.04
CA PHE A 86 7.01 -1.92 -1.89
C PHE A 86 6.77 -0.98 -3.07
N PHE A 87 5.72 -1.22 -3.86
CA PHE A 87 5.41 -0.38 -5.03
C PHE A 87 4.96 1.03 -4.65
N ASP A 88 4.24 1.19 -3.54
CA ASP A 88 3.82 2.50 -3.01
C ASP A 88 5.03 3.36 -2.60
N THR A 89 5.99 2.74 -1.92
CA THR A 89 7.21 3.40 -1.42
C THR A 89 8.21 3.66 -2.56
N ALA A 90 8.35 2.72 -3.50
CA ALA A 90 9.19 2.93 -4.69
C ALA A 90 8.70 4.13 -5.52
N ALA A 91 7.38 4.25 -5.72
CA ALA A 91 6.81 5.40 -6.40
C ALA A 91 6.93 6.70 -5.60
N LEU A 92 6.77 6.65 -4.26
CA LEU A 92 7.03 7.80 -3.39
C LEU A 92 8.47 8.31 -3.58
N LEU A 93 9.45 7.40 -3.50
CA LEU A 93 10.87 7.73 -3.63
C LEU A 93 11.21 8.32 -5.01
N LEU A 94 10.53 7.88 -6.07
CA LEU A 94 10.68 8.45 -7.41
C LEU A 94 10.38 9.95 -7.44
N PHE A 95 9.41 10.42 -6.64
CA PHE A 95 9.08 11.85 -6.54
C PHE A 95 9.86 12.57 -5.44
N LEU A 96 10.09 11.90 -4.31
CA LEU A 96 10.73 12.49 -3.13
C LEU A 96 12.22 12.75 -3.34
N LEU A 97 12.96 11.78 -3.91
CA LEU A 97 14.41 11.90 -4.06
C LEU A 97 14.84 13.04 -5.00
N PRO A 98 14.25 13.23 -6.19
CA PRO A 98 14.60 14.37 -7.04
C PRO A 98 14.34 15.71 -6.34
N VAL A 99 13.24 15.84 -5.59
CA VAL A 99 12.94 17.05 -4.82
C VAL A 99 14.02 17.28 -3.76
N GLN A 100 14.40 16.24 -3.01
CA GLN A 100 15.40 16.37 -1.96
C GLN A 100 16.81 16.67 -2.50
N ILE A 101 17.18 16.08 -3.63
CA ILE A 101 18.50 16.28 -4.24
C ILE A 101 18.61 17.64 -4.94
N PHE A 102 17.61 18.00 -5.76
CA PHE A 102 17.72 19.17 -6.63
C PHE A 102 17.11 20.46 -6.04
N VAL A 103 16.18 20.35 -5.08
CA VAL A 103 15.48 21.52 -4.52
C VAL A 103 15.95 21.84 -3.11
N THR A 104 15.94 20.86 -2.19
CA THR A 104 16.30 21.11 -0.79
C THR A 104 17.80 20.95 -0.52
N GLY A 105 18.53 20.27 -1.42
CA GLY A 105 19.97 20.03 -1.31
C GLY A 105 20.38 19.07 -0.19
N HIS A 106 19.43 18.38 0.44
CA HIS A 106 19.69 17.40 1.51
C HIS A 106 18.70 16.25 1.46
N ILE A 107 19.19 15.03 1.73
CA ILE A 107 18.36 13.83 1.80
C ILE A 107 17.96 13.59 3.25
N SER A 108 16.65 13.54 3.49
CA SER A 108 16.08 13.27 4.82
C SER A 108 16.42 11.86 5.31
N GLY A 109 16.54 11.69 6.64
CA GLY A 109 16.72 10.36 7.23
C GLY A 109 15.59 9.39 6.89
N VAL A 110 14.35 9.90 6.77
CA VAL A 110 13.17 9.13 6.34
C VAL A 110 13.38 8.58 4.93
N ALA A 111 13.80 9.41 3.96
CA ALA A 111 14.04 8.97 2.59
C ALA A 111 15.16 7.90 2.53
N VAL A 112 16.22 8.04 3.33
CA VAL A 112 17.30 7.04 3.42
C VAL A 112 16.76 5.69 3.92
N VAL A 113 15.97 5.69 5.00
CA VAL A 113 15.38 4.46 5.55
C VAL A 113 14.44 3.80 4.55
N LEU A 114 13.58 4.58 3.87
CA LEU A 114 12.68 4.06 2.85
C LEU A 114 13.43 3.48 1.65
N LEU A 115 14.47 4.18 1.18
CA LEU A 115 15.32 3.70 0.09
C LEU A 115 16.04 2.41 0.48
N ALA A 116 16.62 2.35 1.68
CA ALA A 116 17.26 1.15 2.20
C ALA A 116 16.28 -0.03 2.27
N ALA A 117 15.05 0.20 2.75
CA ALA A 117 14.02 -0.83 2.82
C ALA A 117 13.60 -1.36 1.44
N VAL A 118 13.39 -0.46 0.46
CA VAL A 118 13.05 -0.85 -0.92
C VAL A 118 14.19 -1.62 -1.58
N LEU A 119 15.42 -1.13 -1.46
CA LEU A 119 16.60 -1.81 -2.02
C LEU A 119 16.83 -3.18 -1.36
N PHE A 120 16.65 -3.27 -0.04
CA PHE A 120 16.75 -4.54 0.68
C PHE A 120 15.70 -5.55 0.21
N LEU A 121 14.44 -5.15 0.09
CA LEU A 121 13.37 -6.03 -0.42
C LEU A 121 13.61 -6.44 -1.88
N LEU A 122 14.10 -5.53 -2.72
CA LEU A 122 14.46 -5.82 -4.10
C LEU A 122 15.60 -6.85 -4.18
N LEU A 123 16.66 -6.64 -3.39
CA LEU A 123 17.79 -7.56 -3.32
C LEU A 123 17.35 -8.94 -2.82
N LEU A 124 16.53 -8.99 -1.77
CA LEU A 124 15.94 -10.25 -1.30
C LEU A 124 15.17 -10.95 -2.42
N TYR A 125 14.32 -10.23 -3.15
CA TYR A 125 13.52 -10.81 -4.23
C TYR A 125 14.38 -11.33 -5.41
N LEU A 126 15.41 -10.60 -5.82
CA LEU A 126 16.25 -10.98 -6.96
C LEU A 126 17.19 -12.14 -6.62
N GLU A 127 17.82 -12.10 -5.44
CA GLU A 127 18.82 -13.09 -5.03
C GLU A 127 18.20 -14.37 -4.48
N PHE A 128 16.92 -14.37 -4.09
CA PHE A 128 16.29 -15.53 -3.47
C PHE A 128 16.37 -16.79 -4.35
N GLN A 129 15.99 -16.69 -5.63
CA GLN A 129 15.94 -17.86 -6.52
C GLN A 129 17.34 -18.46 -6.75
N PRO A 130 18.39 -17.70 -7.15
CA PRO A 130 19.74 -18.23 -7.28
C PRO A 130 20.28 -18.86 -6.00
N VAL A 131 20.09 -18.18 -4.85
CA VAL A 131 20.54 -18.65 -3.54
C VAL A 131 19.84 -19.94 -3.14
N TYR A 132 18.51 -20.03 -3.34
CA TYR A 132 17.74 -21.25 -3.08
C TYR A 132 18.27 -22.42 -3.91
N MET A 133 18.45 -22.25 -5.22
CA MET A 133 18.92 -23.32 -6.11
C MET A 133 20.32 -23.81 -5.71
N TYR A 134 21.24 -22.89 -5.38
CA TYR A 134 22.58 -23.23 -4.93
C TYR A 134 22.57 -23.99 -3.60
N LEU A 135 21.88 -23.46 -2.58
CA LEU A 135 21.84 -24.06 -1.25
C LEU A 135 21.15 -25.43 -1.27
N ASN A 136 20.03 -25.56 -1.98
CA ASN A 136 19.31 -26.81 -2.11
C ASN A 136 20.21 -27.89 -2.74
N ARG A 137 20.87 -27.58 -3.86
CA ARG A 137 21.82 -28.49 -4.51
C ARG A 137 23.00 -28.85 -3.60
N TYR A 138 23.60 -27.86 -2.94
CA TYR A 138 24.75 -28.07 -2.07
C TYR A 138 24.44 -29.00 -0.90
N ILE A 139 23.29 -28.80 -0.24
CA ILE A 139 22.90 -29.59 0.94
C ILE A 139 22.60 -31.04 0.55
N ILE A 140 21.85 -31.25 -0.55
CA ILE A 140 21.51 -32.60 -1.04
C ILE A 140 22.79 -33.40 -1.38
N LEU A 141 23.77 -32.77 -2.03
CA LEU A 141 24.97 -33.46 -2.48
C LEU A 141 25.99 -33.72 -1.37
N ASN A 142 26.12 -32.80 -0.40
CA ASN A 142 27.25 -32.80 0.53
C ASN A 142 26.92 -33.17 1.98
N LYS A 143 25.63 -33.27 2.35
CA LYS A 143 25.26 -33.45 3.75
C LYS A 143 24.17 -34.53 3.94
N LYS A 144 24.48 -35.53 4.76
CA LYS A 144 23.54 -36.59 5.19
C LYS A 144 23.31 -36.52 6.70
N SER A 145 22.69 -35.43 7.17
CA SER A 145 22.38 -35.24 8.59
C SER A 145 20.93 -34.82 8.82
N ASN A 146 20.38 -35.15 9.99
CA ASN A 146 19.03 -34.72 10.37
C ASN A 146 18.88 -33.18 10.37
N ARG A 147 19.96 -32.45 10.69
CA ARG A 147 19.99 -30.97 10.61
C ARG A 147 19.85 -30.48 9.17
N SER A 148 20.48 -31.16 8.22
CA SER A 148 20.39 -30.85 6.80
C SER A 148 18.98 -31.03 6.25
N MET A 149 18.27 -32.07 6.71
CA MET A 149 16.86 -32.27 6.38
C MET A 149 15.97 -31.14 6.91
N MET A 150 16.25 -30.64 8.12
CA MET A 150 15.52 -29.50 8.68
C MET A 150 15.74 -28.21 7.87
N VAL A 151 16.96 -27.96 7.42
CA VAL A 151 17.27 -26.80 6.56
C VAL A 151 16.56 -26.91 5.21
N LEU A 152 16.53 -28.11 4.61
CA LEU A 152 15.81 -28.34 3.34
C LEU A 152 14.31 -28.05 3.47
N LYS A 153 13.67 -28.52 4.55
CA LYS A 153 12.25 -28.18 4.84
C LYS A 153 12.04 -26.68 5.00
N GLY A 154 12.97 -25.98 5.66
CA GLY A 154 12.95 -24.52 5.78
C GLY A 154 13.09 -23.81 4.43
N LEU A 155 13.99 -24.28 3.57
CA LEU A 155 14.18 -23.76 2.21
C LEU A 155 12.93 -23.98 1.35
N GLU A 156 12.29 -25.15 1.44
CA GLU A 156 11.04 -25.45 0.73
C GLU A 156 9.89 -24.55 1.19
N PHE A 157 9.77 -24.32 2.50
CA PHE A 157 8.81 -23.35 3.04
C PHE A 157 9.07 -21.94 2.48
N ALA A 158 10.32 -21.47 2.47
CA ALA A 158 10.69 -20.17 1.93
C ALA A 158 10.44 -20.08 0.42
N TRP A 159 10.70 -21.16 -0.33
CA TRP A 159 10.41 -21.26 -1.76
C TRP A 159 8.92 -21.08 -2.06
N ASN A 160 8.05 -21.70 -1.25
CA ASN A 160 6.60 -21.53 -1.41
C ASN A 160 6.16 -20.06 -1.23
N TRP A 161 6.76 -19.34 -0.27
CA TRP A 161 6.50 -17.90 -0.10
C TRP A 161 7.02 -17.08 -1.27
N TYR A 162 8.20 -17.42 -1.80
CA TYR A 162 8.77 -16.75 -2.96
C TYR A 162 7.91 -16.95 -4.22
N GLU A 163 7.46 -18.17 -4.48
CA GLU A 163 6.58 -18.47 -5.62
C GLU A 163 5.22 -17.76 -5.47
N ASP A 164 4.62 -17.74 -4.27
CA ASP A 164 3.42 -16.95 -4.00
C ASP A 164 3.67 -15.43 -4.27
N ALA A 165 4.83 -14.89 -3.86
CA ALA A 165 5.17 -13.49 -4.10
C ALA A 165 5.37 -13.19 -5.60
N ARG A 166 6.04 -14.11 -6.30
CA ARG A 166 6.29 -14.04 -7.74
C ARG A 166 4.99 -14.11 -8.53
N GLU A 167 4.03 -14.96 -8.13
CA GLU A 167 2.68 -15.04 -8.70
C GLU A 167 2.04 -13.64 -8.68
N LEU A 168 1.99 -13.02 -7.49
CA LEU A 168 1.36 -11.71 -7.27
C LEU A 168 1.95 -10.55 -8.10
N VAL A 169 3.22 -10.65 -8.51
CA VAL A 169 3.95 -9.58 -9.22
C VAL A 169 4.05 -9.84 -10.74
N THR A 170 4.14 -11.10 -11.16
CA THR A 170 4.46 -11.48 -12.55
C THR A 170 3.39 -11.00 -13.52
N GLY A 171 3.81 -10.32 -14.59
CA GLY A 171 2.92 -9.80 -15.65
C GLY A 171 2.12 -8.55 -15.28
N ARG A 172 2.18 -8.07 -14.02
CA ARG A 172 1.40 -6.92 -13.53
C ARG A 172 2.24 -5.83 -12.90
N SER A 173 3.52 -6.09 -12.62
CA SER A 173 4.43 -5.12 -12.00
C SER A 173 4.44 -3.74 -12.65
N PRO A 174 4.40 -3.57 -13.99
CA PRO A 174 4.40 -2.23 -14.59
C PRO A 174 3.10 -1.47 -14.29
N LEU A 175 1.96 -2.17 -14.30
CA LEU A 175 0.65 -1.57 -14.00
C LEU A 175 0.54 -1.21 -12.52
N ILE A 176 0.99 -2.09 -11.62
CA ILE A 176 1.01 -1.81 -10.17
C ILE A 176 1.86 -0.55 -9.90
N PHE A 177 3.05 -0.47 -10.51
CA PHE A 177 3.91 0.70 -10.38
C PHE A 177 3.29 1.96 -11.00
N PHE A 178 2.69 1.86 -12.19
CA PHE A 178 1.98 2.98 -12.83
C PHE A 178 0.88 3.56 -11.94
N PHE A 179 0.03 2.70 -11.35
CA PHE A 179 -1.02 3.15 -10.44
C PHE A 179 -0.46 3.69 -9.11
N SER A 180 0.71 3.23 -8.65
CA SER A 180 1.41 3.88 -7.54
C SER A 180 1.86 5.29 -7.89
N CYS A 181 2.46 5.49 -9.06
CA CYS A 181 2.89 6.81 -9.51
C CYS A 181 1.69 7.75 -9.68
N ALA A 182 0.62 7.27 -10.32
CA ALA A 182 -0.63 8.01 -10.47
C ALA A 182 -1.22 8.36 -9.10
N GLY A 183 -1.25 7.41 -8.16
CA GLY A 183 -1.73 7.62 -6.80
C GLY A 183 -1.03 8.78 -6.09
N TRP A 184 0.30 8.82 -6.13
CA TRP A 184 1.08 9.91 -5.55
C TRP A 184 0.89 11.25 -6.28
N LEU A 185 0.93 11.26 -7.61
CA LEU A 185 0.71 12.51 -8.38
C LEU A 185 -0.66 13.12 -8.10
N LEU A 186 -1.70 12.28 -8.06
CA LEU A 186 -3.06 12.71 -7.73
C LEU A 186 -3.16 13.18 -6.28
N GLU A 187 -2.53 12.47 -5.33
CA GLU A 187 -2.54 12.83 -3.92
C GLU A 187 -1.86 14.19 -3.69
N LEU A 188 -0.75 14.47 -4.37
CA LEU A 188 -0.12 15.79 -4.34
C LEU A 188 -1.02 16.89 -4.89
N GLY A 189 -1.73 16.60 -5.99
CA GLY A 189 -2.73 17.52 -6.54
C GLY A 189 -3.86 17.82 -5.56
N VAL A 190 -4.40 16.78 -4.93
CA VAL A 190 -5.48 16.88 -3.94
C VAL A 190 -5.03 17.62 -2.69
N LEU A 191 -3.84 17.32 -2.15
CA LEU A 191 -3.26 18.01 -1.00
C LEU A 191 -3.04 19.50 -1.30
N LYS A 192 -2.57 19.85 -2.50
CA LYS A 192 -2.41 21.25 -2.92
C LYS A 192 -3.75 22.00 -3.04
N ILE A 193 -4.81 21.32 -3.50
CA ILE A 193 -6.16 21.89 -3.53
C ILE A 193 -6.67 22.07 -2.10
N PHE A 194 -6.50 21.05 -1.26
CA PHE A 194 -6.95 21.06 0.14
C PHE A 194 -6.24 22.15 0.95
N SER A 195 -4.92 22.33 0.78
CA SER A 195 -4.16 23.38 1.45
C SER A 195 -4.73 24.78 1.14
N ARG A 196 -5.12 25.03 -0.12
CA ARG A 196 -5.74 26.29 -0.53
C ARG A 196 -7.13 26.50 0.07
N VAL A 197 -7.87 25.42 0.33
CA VAL A 197 -9.18 25.49 1.01
C VAL A 197 -9.01 25.90 2.47
N ILE A 198 -8.00 25.36 3.15
CA ILE A 198 -7.71 25.68 4.56
C ILE A 198 -6.87 26.96 4.75
N GLY A 199 -6.38 27.57 3.67
CA GLY A 199 -5.58 28.80 3.70
C GLY A 199 -4.07 28.58 3.91
N GLU A 200 -3.59 27.35 3.81
CA GLU A 200 -2.18 26.97 4.01
C GLU A 200 -1.41 26.94 2.68
N ASN A 201 -0.14 27.37 2.72
CA ASN A 201 0.73 27.35 1.56
C ASN A 201 1.44 26.00 1.42
N PHE A 202 0.92 25.13 0.55
CA PHE A 202 1.54 23.84 0.24
C PHE A 202 2.28 23.90 -1.11
N GLY A 203 3.61 23.91 -1.01
CA GLY A 203 4.53 23.85 -2.13
C GLY A 203 5.34 22.57 -2.16
N ILE A 204 6.39 22.56 -2.98
CA ILE A 204 7.31 21.42 -3.11
C ILE A 204 8.05 21.14 -1.78
N ILE A 205 8.40 22.17 -1.01
CA ILE A 205 9.02 22.03 0.32
C ILE A 205 8.01 21.43 1.30
N GLY A 206 6.77 21.93 1.32
CA GLY A 206 5.71 21.40 2.18
C GLY A 206 5.37 19.93 1.91
N PHE A 207 5.62 19.41 0.69
CA PHE A 207 5.53 17.98 0.41
C PHE A 207 6.57 17.17 1.18
N THR A 208 7.83 17.62 1.19
CA THR A 208 8.89 16.96 1.97
C THR A 208 8.55 16.94 3.45
N ASP A 209 8.14 18.09 4.00
CA ASP A 209 7.76 18.22 5.42
C ASP A 209 6.56 17.33 5.77
N TYR A 210 5.57 17.26 4.87
CA TYR A 210 4.40 16.41 5.04
C TYR A 210 4.77 14.92 5.13
N ILE A 211 5.65 14.44 4.23
CA ILE A 211 6.12 13.05 4.26
C ILE A 211 6.90 12.78 5.54
N GLU A 212 7.82 13.65 5.94
CA GLU A 212 8.57 13.48 7.19
C GLU A 212 7.64 13.41 8.40
N THR A 213 6.63 14.27 8.46
CA THR A 213 5.63 14.30 9.53
C THR A 213 4.87 12.97 9.62
N ILE A 214 4.43 12.39 8.49
CA ILE A 214 3.75 11.09 8.46
C ILE A 214 4.62 9.98 9.05
N PHE A 215 5.92 9.95 8.71
CA PHE A 215 6.81 8.86 9.10
C PHE A 215 7.38 9.02 10.51
N LEU A 216 7.58 10.24 10.99
CA LEU A 216 8.10 10.53 12.34
C LEU A 216 7.00 10.61 13.42
N ALA A 217 5.76 10.25 13.06
CA ALA A 217 4.58 10.41 13.92
C ALA A 217 4.43 11.85 14.45
N GLY A 218 4.83 12.82 13.64
CA GLY A 218 4.61 14.23 13.93
C GLY A 218 3.15 14.60 13.71
N SER A 219 2.74 15.73 14.27
CA SER A 219 1.46 16.37 13.98
C SER A 219 1.69 17.61 13.13
N SER A 220 0.92 17.74 12.05
CA SER A 220 0.76 19.00 11.35
C SER A 220 -0.72 19.25 11.13
N TRP A 221 -1.10 20.53 11.19
CA TRP A 221 -2.50 20.93 11.00
C TRP A 221 -3.07 20.39 9.68
N LEU A 222 -2.28 20.45 8.60
CA LEU A 222 -2.65 19.90 7.29
C LEU A 222 -2.91 18.39 7.35
N LEU A 223 -2.03 17.62 7.99
CA LEU A 223 -2.14 16.16 8.10
C LEU A 223 -3.35 15.76 8.93
N GLU A 224 -3.57 16.41 10.08
CA GLU A 224 -4.70 16.13 10.97
C GLU A 224 -6.03 16.42 10.28
N MET A 225 -6.16 17.59 9.63
CA MET A 225 -7.37 17.96 8.92
C MET A 225 -7.64 17.05 7.71
N TYR A 226 -6.61 16.74 6.93
CA TYR A 226 -6.76 15.84 5.78
C TYR A 226 -7.18 14.43 6.22
N THR A 227 -6.58 13.91 7.31
CA THR A 227 -6.92 12.60 7.87
C THR A 227 -8.35 12.57 8.43
N ALA A 228 -8.76 13.60 9.16
CA ALA A 228 -10.10 13.71 9.73
C ALA A 228 -11.18 13.78 8.63
N VAL A 229 -11.00 14.65 7.63
CA VAL A 229 -11.92 14.76 6.50
C VAL A 229 -11.97 13.44 5.72
N GLY A 230 -10.82 12.81 5.47
CA GLY A 230 -10.74 11.51 4.80
C GLY A 230 -11.48 10.41 5.58
N ALA A 231 -11.36 10.38 6.91
CA ALA A 231 -12.06 9.43 7.77
C ALA A 231 -13.59 9.60 7.70
N VAL A 232 -14.09 10.84 7.68
CA VAL A 232 -15.53 11.13 7.53
C VAL A 232 -16.05 10.67 6.18
N ILE A 233 -15.35 11.01 5.09
CA ILE A 233 -15.76 10.63 3.72
C ILE A 233 -15.76 9.10 3.57
N LEU A 234 -14.68 8.43 3.97
CA LEU A 234 -14.57 6.98 3.87
C LEU A 234 -15.55 6.27 4.81
N GLY A 235 -15.80 6.81 6.00
CA GLY A 235 -16.83 6.31 6.91
C GLY A 235 -18.22 6.35 6.28
N ALA A 236 -18.58 7.46 5.63
CA ALA A 236 -19.83 7.57 4.87
C ALA A 236 -19.89 6.54 3.73
N CYS A 237 -18.81 6.37 2.97
CA CYS A 237 -18.73 5.36 1.91
C CYS A 237 -18.87 3.93 2.44
N VAL A 238 -18.29 3.61 3.61
CA VAL A 238 -18.42 2.28 4.25
C VAL A 238 -19.89 2.03 4.63
N VAL A 239 -20.55 2.99 5.27
CA VAL A 239 -21.96 2.87 5.66
C VAL A 239 -22.84 2.67 4.42
N LEU A 240 -22.68 3.51 3.40
CA LEU A 240 -23.43 3.43 2.15
C LEU A 240 -23.17 2.12 1.38
N GLY A 241 -21.94 1.59 1.43
CA GLY A 241 -21.58 0.33 0.77
C GLY A 241 -22.05 -0.92 1.51
N TYR A 242 -22.08 -0.88 2.85
CA TYR A 242 -22.46 -2.04 3.68
C TYR A 242 -23.97 -2.24 3.83
N ILE A 243 -24.76 -1.16 3.84
CA ILE A 243 -26.23 -1.24 3.96
C ILE A 243 -26.85 -2.14 2.86
N PRO A 244 -26.53 -1.95 1.56
CA PRO A 244 -27.03 -2.82 0.49
C PRO A 244 -26.49 -4.25 0.58
N TYR A 245 -25.24 -4.41 1.04
CA TYR A 245 -24.59 -5.70 1.16
C TYR A 245 -25.25 -6.59 2.23
N LEU A 246 -25.59 -6.02 3.39
CA LEU A 246 -26.34 -6.71 4.44
C LEU A 246 -27.74 -7.10 3.97
N GLY A 247 -28.45 -6.19 3.28
CA GLY A 247 -29.76 -6.50 2.69
C GLY A 247 -29.73 -7.63 1.65
N ALA A 248 -28.68 -7.69 0.82
CA ALA A 248 -28.49 -8.74 -0.17
C ALA A 248 -28.10 -10.10 0.45
N LYS A 249 -27.32 -10.10 1.54
CA LYS A 249 -26.95 -11.33 2.26
C LYS A 249 -28.14 -11.97 2.94
N VAL A 250 -28.99 -11.18 3.60
CA VAL A 250 -30.23 -11.64 4.25
C VAL A 250 -31.21 -12.26 3.24
N ARG A 251 -31.29 -11.72 2.02
CA ARG A 251 -32.14 -12.26 0.94
C ARG A 251 -31.65 -13.57 0.32
N ARG A 252 -30.37 -13.94 0.47
CA ARG A 252 -29.82 -15.22 -0.04
C ARG A 252 -29.90 -16.37 0.96
N THR A 253 -30.19 -16.07 2.21
CA THR A 253 -30.36 -17.04 3.32
C THR A 253 -31.82 -17.36 3.63
N LYS A 254 -32.77 -16.74 2.92
CA LYS A 254 -34.17 -17.11 2.87
C LYS A 254 -34.43 -17.82 1.55
#